data_AF-A0AAU5W6Z0-F1
#
_entry.id   AF-A0AAU5W6Z0-F1
#
_cell.length_a   1.000
_cell.length_b   1.000
_cell.length_c   1.000
_cell.angle_alpha   90.00
_cell.angle_beta   90.00
_cell.angle_gamma   90.00
#
_symmetry.space_group_name_H-M   'P 1'
#
loop_
_entity.id
_entity.type
_entity.pdbx_description
1 polymer ?
#
loop_
_entity_poly.entity_id
_entity_poly.type
_entity_poly.pdbx_seq_one_letter_code
_entity_poly.pdbx_strand_id
1 'polypeptide(L)'
;MRFEPRRNKTVSPRTRRLRVAGGALCAAALAATLVTGCGQDSGDETAAATSEAAKVLPNQTTSPSGSVSPSGTAQLTEDQTKRKELLSTVKVTFDKAATTAVGEVSGGKLTDLDLEGIDDQDDDDATGSPSPTGSPTDGTSPSPGGTESPGGTGSPSPSGSAGSPKWVAEVVEEDGTAHNVTIDAVTGKVIDSSPDADQSDADKQELADQISKATQTPQQAAKVATDKKPGKVTSIALDENDSNVLVWQVDVVTKDWKKTTFDVDAAKGTITDEQVDDD
;
A
#
# COMPACT_ATOMS: atom_id res chain seq x y z
N MET A 1 -12.98 21.78 -29.38
CA MET A 1 -12.96 21.69 -27.91
C MET A 1 -13.16 20.22 -27.58
N ARG A 2 -12.11 19.57 -27.10
CA ARG A 2 -12.10 18.14 -26.77
C ARG A 2 -12.55 18.05 -25.31
N PHE A 3 -13.73 17.48 -25.07
CA PHE A 3 -14.21 17.23 -23.72
C PHE A 3 -13.53 15.95 -23.22
N GLU A 4 -12.62 16.09 -22.27
CA GLU A 4 -12.17 14.99 -21.44
C GLU A 4 -13.26 14.68 -20.41
N PRO A 5 -13.71 13.43 -20.26
CA PRO A 5 -14.61 13.07 -19.18
C PRO A 5 -13.84 13.04 -17.85
N ARG A 6 -14.46 13.66 -16.84
CA ARG A 6 -13.95 13.74 -15.48
C ARG A 6 -13.88 12.35 -14.87
N ARG A 7 -12.72 12.01 -14.31
CA ARG A 7 -12.53 10.83 -13.46
C ARG A 7 -13.19 11.06 -12.12
N ASN A 8 -14.18 10.24 -11.78
CA ASN A 8 -14.70 10.06 -10.43
C ASN A 8 -14.68 8.54 -10.16
N LYS A 9 -13.51 8.00 -9.78
CA LYS A 9 -13.40 6.65 -9.26
C LYS A 9 -13.59 6.72 -7.75
N THR A 10 -14.66 6.11 -7.24
CA THR A 10 -14.77 5.72 -5.83
C THR A 10 -14.17 4.31 -5.70
N VAL A 11 -12.89 4.23 -6.03
CA VAL A 11 -12.00 3.12 -5.66
C VAL A 11 -11.03 3.74 -4.68
N SER A 12 -10.73 3.07 -3.58
CA SER A 12 -9.76 3.52 -2.58
C SER A 12 -8.54 4.14 -3.27
N PRO A 13 -8.11 5.36 -2.87
CA PRO A 13 -7.24 6.18 -3.68
C PRO A 13 -5.77 5.73 -3.52
N ARG A 14 -5.42 4.54 -4.00
CA ARG A 14 -4.01 4.26 -4.29
C ARG A 14 -3.70 4.69 -5.71
N THR A 15 -2.90 5.74 -5.76
CA THR A 15 -2.27 6.39 -6.92
C THR A 15 -2.14 5.51 -8.17
N ARG A 16 -3.14 5.54 -9.06
CA ARG A 16 -2.86 5.40 -10.50
C ARG A 16 -1.99 6.60 -10.91
N ARG A 17 -0.67 6.42 -10.93
CA ARG A 17 0.26 7.38 -11.54
C ARG A 17 -0.01 7.44 -13.05
N LEU A 18 -0.95 8.30 -13.45
CA LEU A 18 -1.06 8.77 -14.82
C LEU A 18 0.24 9.48 -15.18
N ARG A 19 1.00 8.95 -16.15
CA ARG A 19 2.00 9.75 -16.85
C ARG A 19 1.63 9.93 -18.31
N VAL A 20 1.52 11.21 -18.64
CA VAL A 20 1.39 11.82 -19.95
C VAL A 20 2.50 11.30 -20.87
N ALA A 21 2.10 10.76 -22.02
CA ALA A 21 3.01 10.41 -23.10
C ALA A 21 3.64 11.68 -23.70
N GLY A 22 4.93 11.89 -23.44
CA GLY A 22 5.78 12.86 -24.13
C GLY A 22 6.97 12.11 -24.72
N GLY A 23 6.87 11.76 -26.00
CA GLY A 23 7.91 11.02 -26.70
C GLY A 23 9.19 11.84 -26.92
N ALA A 24 10.33 11.14 -26.88
CA ALA A 24 11.52 11.53 -27.61
C ALA A 24 12.33 10.27 -27.96
N LEU A 25 12.27 9.92 -29.24
CA LEU A 25 13.17 9.02 -29.93
C LEU A 25 14.62 9.50 -29.78
N CYS A 26 15.56 8.60 -29.47
CA CYS A 26 16.92 8.66 -29.99
C CYS A 26 17.56 7.27 -29.97
N ALA A 27 17.63 6.67 -31.16
CA ALA A 27 18.46 5.52 -31.45
C ALA A 27 19.90 5.99 -31.71
N ALA A 28 20.89 5.30 -31.15
CA ALA A 28 22.22 5.22 -31.74
C ALA A 28 22.92 3.93 -31.26
N ALA A 29 23.47 3.22 -32.24
CA ALA A 29 24.08 1.91 -32.11
C ALA A 29 25.61 1.98 -32.23
N LEU A 30 26.24 0.85 -31.89
CA LEU A 30 27.51 0.29 -32.41
C LEU A 30 28.83 0.46 -31.61
N ALA A 31 29.38 -0.74 -31.32
CA ALA A 31 30.73 -1.25 -31.61
C ALA A 31 31.85 -1.18 -30.56
N ALA A 32 32.54 -2.33 -30.48
CA ALA A 32 33.60 -2.76 -29.57
C ALA A 32 35.00 -2.26 -29.96
N THR A 33 35.96 -2.35 -29.02
CA THR A 33 37.31 -2.92 -29.26
C THR A 33 38.02 -3.25 -27.93
N LEU A 34 38.74 -4.36 -27.93
CA LEU A 34 39.60 -4.88 -26.85
C LEU A 34 40.97 -4.20 -26.89
N VAL A 35 41.57 -3.93 -25.72
CA VAL A 35 43.03 -3.79 -25.58
C VAL A 35 43.51 -4.66 -24.41
N THR A 36 44.30 -5.66 -24.77
CA THR A 36 45.12 -6.50 -23.91
C THR A 36 46.42 -5.78 -23.58
N GLY A 37 46.85 -5.81 -22.32
CA GLY A 37 48.17 -5.34 -21.90
C GLY A 37 48.65 -6.07 -20.66
N CYS A 38 49.35 -7.19 -20.86
CA CYS A 38 50.18 -7.86 -19.85
C CYS A 38 51.57 -7.21 -19.83
N GLY A 39 52.14 -6.99 -18.64
CA GLY A 39 53.54 -6.63 -18.46
C GLY A 39 53.95 -6.87 -17.01
N GLN A 40 54.80 -7.88 -16.82
CA GLN A 40 55.30 -8.41 -15.55
C GLN A 40 56.83 -8.41 -15.58
N ASP A 41 57.49 -7.88 -14.54
CA ASP A 41 58.82 -8.28 -14.03
C ASP A 41 59.11 -7.45 -12.76
N SER A 42 59.16 -8.05 -11.56
CA SER A 42 60.31 -8.67 -10.84
C SER A 42 61.13 -7.67 -10.01
N GLY A 43 61.27 -7.97 -8.71
CA GLY A 43 62.09 -7.22 -7.75
C GLY A 43 61.73 -7.51 -6.29
N ASP A 44 62.16 -8.67 -5.80
CA ASP A 44 62.28 -9.03 -4.38
C ASP A 44 63.34 -8.15 -3.72
N GLU A 45 63.16 -7.68 -2.47
CA GLU A 45 64.18 -7.75 -1.42
C GLU A 45 63.53 -7.65 -0.03
N THR A 46 63.74 -8.71 0.74
CA THR A 46 63.40 -8.87 2.16
C THR A 46 64.45 -8.21 3.06
N ALA A 47 64.04 -7.51 4.12
CA ALA A 47 64.86 -7.39 5.33
C ALA A 47 63.99 -7.28 6.59
N ALA A 48 64.17 -8.24 7.48
CA ALA A 48 63.57 -8.33 8.79
C ALA A 48 64.35 -7.51 9.83
N ALA A 49 63.66 -7.21 10.94
CA ALA A 49 64.09 -7.45 12.33
C ALA A 49 64.06 -6.24 13.29
N THR A 50 63.44 -6.55 14.45
CA THR A 50 63.75 -6.14 15.83
C THR A 50 63.07 -4.94 16.49
N SER A 51 62.43 -5.30 17.60
CA SER A 51 61.83 -4.55 18.70
C SER A 51 62.80 -3.61 19.43
N GLU A 52 62.34 -2.48 19.97
CA GLU A 52 62.07 -2.31 21.42
C GLU A 52 61.60 -0.89 21.80
N ALA A 53 60.94 -0.86 22.95
CA ALA A 53 60.36 0.22 23.77
C ALA A 53 60.86 1.67 23.65
N ALA A 54 59.90 2.61 23.67
CA ALA A 54 59.96 3.77 24.56
C ALA A 54 58.56 4.28 24.92
N LYS A 55 58.36 4.40 26.22
CA LYS A 55 57.16 4.78 26.96
C LYS A 55 57.07 6.31 27.02
N VAL A 56 55.98 6.91 26.54
CA VAL A 56 55.61 8.29 26.90
C VAL A 56 54.08 8.45 26.96
N LEU A 57 53.58 8.67 28.19
CA LEU A 57 52.29 9.31 28.43
C LEU A 57 52.34 10.74 27.87
N PRO A 58 51.20 11.28 27.42
CA PRO A 58 50.54 12.23 28.31
C PRO A 58 49.04 11.98 28.47
N ASN A 59 48.63 12.14 29.72
CA ASN A 59 47.28 12.35 30.20
C ASN A 59 46.59 13.48 29.40
N GLN A 60 45.56 13.15 28.62
CA GLN A 60 44.53 14.11 28.24
C GLN A 60 43.17 13.52 28.59
N THR A 61 42.62 14.10 29.64
CA THR A 61 41.21 14.04 30.03
C THR A 61 40.37 14.62 28.91
N THR A 62 39.66 13.76 28.18
CA THR A 62 38.46 14.16 27.45
C THR A 62 37.34 13.22 27.87
N SER A 63 36.40 13.76 28.63
CA SER A 63 35.15 13.13 28.99
C SER A 63 34.44 12.59 27.75
N PRO A 64 34.07 11.30 27.69
CA PRO A 64 32.87 10.91 26.99
C PRO A 64 31.71 11.10 27.97
N SER A 65 31.10 12.30 28.00
CA SER A 65 29.66 12.37 28.24
C SER A 65 28.96 11.85 26.99
N GLY A 66 29.13 10.57 26.73
CA GLY A 66 28.26 9.78 25.88
C GLY A 66 27.55 8.84 26.84
N SER A 67 26.46 9.32 27.42
CA SER A 67 25.52 8.45 28.13
C SER A 67 25.02 7.44 27.11
N VAL A 68 25.68 6.28 27.04
CA VAL A 68 25.11 5.08 26.45
C VAL A 68 23.96 4.66 27.38
N SER A 69 22.81 5.29 27.16
CA SER A 69 21.55 4.81 27.71
C SER A 69 21.29 3.44 27.10
N PRO A 70 21.18 2.38 27.92
CA PRO A 70 20.85 1.06 27.44
C PRO A 70 19.41 1.08 26.92
N SER A 71 19.23 0.52 25.72
CA SER A 71 17.98 -0.04 25.20
C SER A 71 16.68 0.51 25.81
N GLY A 72 16.23 1.65 25.29
CA GLY A 72 14.80 1.93 25.33
C GLY A 72 14.10 0.87 24.49
N THR A 73 13.10 0.20 25.03
CA THR A 73 12.08 -0.47 24.22
C THR A 73 11.62 0.55 23.19
N ALA A 74 11.92 0.34 21.91
CA ALA A 74 11.48 1.24 20.86
C ALA A 74 9.96 1.38 20.99
N GLN A 75 9.51 2.59 21.26
CA GLN A 75 8.09 2.90 21.33
C GLN A 75 7.55 2.77 19.90
N LEU A 76 6.41 2.09 19.73
CA LEU A 76 5.77 2.00 18.42
C LEU A 76 5.41 3.41 17.93
N THR A 77 5.51 3.61 16.63
CA THR A 77 4.94 4.78 15.96
C THR A 77 3.41 4.80 16.10
N GLU A 78 2.79 5.91 15.68
CA GLU A 78 1.33 6.01 15.67
C GLU A 78 0.71 4.95 14.75
N ASP A 79 1.27 4.74 13.56
CA ASP A 79 0.70 3.81 12.58
C ASP A 79 0.91 2.37 12.99
N GLN A 80 2.07 2.04 13.55
CA GLN A 80 2.30 0.72 14.16
C GLN A 80 1.30 0.44 15.29
N THR A 81 0.94 1.47 16.07
CA THR A 81 -0.06 1.34 17.14
C THR A 81 -1.47 1.12 16.57
N LYS A 82 -1.90 1.92 15.59
CA LYS A 82 -3.20 1.78 14.91
C LYS A 82 -3.33 0.42 14.23
N ARG A 83 -2.32 0.03 13.45
CA ARG A 83 -2.22 -1.26 12.76
C ARG A 83 -2.28 -2.43 13.76
N LYS A 84 -1.58 -2.31 14.90
CA LYS A 84 -1.65 -3.30 15.98
C LYS A 84 -3.05 -3.42 16.57
N GLU A 85 -3.70 -2.30 16.87
CA GLU A 85 -5.05 -2.28 17.40
C GLU A 85 -6.03 -2.93 16.43
N LEU A 86 -6.01 -2.51 15.16
CA LEU A 86 -6.88 -3.06 14.11
C LEU A 86 -6.67 -4.56 13.94
N LEU A 87 -5.42 -5.00 13.74
CA LEU A 87 -5.10 -6.43 13.54
C LEU A 87 -5.38 -7.30 14.77
N SER A 88 -5.51 -6.71 15.96
CA SER A 88 -5.92 -7.45 17.17
C SER A 88 -7.42 -7.79 17.17
N THR A 89 -8.22 -7.03 16.42
CA THR A 89 -9.67 -7.24 16.31
C THR A 89 -10.05 -8.17 15.14
N VAL A 90 -9.21 -8.23 14.10
CA VAL A 90 -9.40 -9.07 12.92
C VAL A 90 -9.29 -10.55 13.28
N LYS A 91 -10.34 -11.32 12.96
CA LYS A 91 -10.38 -12.77 13.17
C LYS A 91 -10.37 -13.56 11.87
N VAL A 92 -10.74 -12.92 10.77
CA VAL A 92 -10.76 -13.50 9.42
C VAL A 92 -9.41 -13.23 8.78
N THR A 93 -8.69 -14.29 8.46
CA THR A 93 -7.42 -14.20 7.74
C THR A 93 -7.64 -13.90 6.26
N PHE A 94 -6.59 -13.41 5.61
CA PHE A 94 -6.51 -13.25 4.16
C PHE A 94 -7.08 -14.45 3.40
N ASP A 95 -6.58 -15.68 3.63
CA ASP A 95 -7.04 -16.87 2.88
C ASP A 95 -8.53 -17.13 3.03
N LYS A 96 -9.09 -16.87 4.21
CA LYS A 96 -10.51 -17.06 4.48
C LYS A 96 -11.34 -15.99 3.78
N ALA A 97 -10.91 -14.72 3.83
CA ALA A 97 -11.57 -13.63 3.13
C ALA A 97 -11.52 -13.85 1.61
N ALA A 98 -10.37 -14.22 1.05
CA ALA A 98 -10.20 -14.58 -0.36
C ALA A 98 -11.14 -15.72 -0.78
N THR A 99 -11.24 -16.77 0.03
CA THR A 99 -12.14 -17.90 -0.24
C THR A 99 -13.62 -17.46 -0.20
N THR A 100 -14.01 -16.64 0.78
CA THR A 100 -15.37 -16.10 0.87
C THR A 100 -15.69 -15.23 -0.35
N ALA A 101 -14.80 -14.32 -0.74
CA ALA A 101 -15.01 -13.40 -1.86
C ALA A 101 -15.20 -14.15 -3.18
N VAL A 102 -14.28 -15.07 -3.51
CA VAL A 102 -14.39 -15.89 -4.73
C VAL A 102 -15.59 -16.83 -4.69
N GLY A 103 -16.03 -17.26 -3.50
CA GLY A 103 -17.24 -18.06 -3.33
C GLY A 103 -18.54 -17.28 -3.61
N GLU A 104 -18.51 -15.96 -3.44
CA GLU A 104 -19.67 -15.08 -3.69
C GLU A 104 -19.89 -14.85 -5.20
N VAL A 105 -18.82 -14.76 -5.98
CA VAL A 105 -18.86 -14.49 -7.42
C VAL A 105 -18.52 -15.76 -8.20
N SER A 106 -19.54 -16.43 -8.72
CA SER A 106 -19.40 -17.74 -9.37
C SER A 106 -18.47 -17.68 -10.59
N GLY A 107 -17.34 -18.39 -10.51
CA GLY A 107 -16.35 -18.44 -11.60
C GLY A 107 -15.40 -17.24 -11.65
N GLY A 108 -15.52 -16.31 -10.69
CA GLY A 108 -14.65 -15.15 -10.59
C GLY A 108 -13.24 -15.48 -10.12
N LYS A 109 -12.30 -14.57 -10.40
CA LYS A 109 -10.92 -14.59 -9.93
C LYS A 109 -10.68 -13.37 -9.05
N LEU A 110 -10.08 -13.57 -7.88
CA LEU A 110 -9.69 -12.48 -7.00
C LEU A 110 -8.54 -11.69 -7.65
N THR A 111 -8.73 -10.39 -7.86
CA THR A 111 -7.70 -9.45 -8.35
C THR A 111 -7.24 -8.50 -7.25
N ASP A 112 -8.11 -8.17 -6.30
CA ASP A 112 -7.77 -7.33 -5.15
C ASP A 112 -8.41 -7.88 -3.87
N LEU A 113 -7.71 -7.78 -2.75
CA LEU A 113 -8.24 -8.01 -1.41
C LEU A 113 -7.48 -7.17 -0.39
N ASP A 114 -8.13 -6.14 0.10
CA ASP A 114 -7.57 -5.18 1.05
C ASP A 114 -8.29 -5.21 2.41
N LEU A 115 -7.51 -5.12 3.49
CA LEU A 115 -8.02 -4.90 4.84
C LEU A 115 -8.02 -3.40 5.13
N GLU A 116 -9.21 -2.80 5.12
CA GLU A 116 -9.35 -1.37 5.32
C GLU A 116 -8.82 -0.89 6.69
N GLY A 117 -8.31 0.34 6.71
CA GLY A 117 -7.77 0.99 7.92
C GLY A 117 -6.31 0.64 8.23
N ILE A 118 -5.62 -0.08 7.36
CA ILE A 118 -4.19 -0.38 7.51
C ILE A 118 -3.29 0.73 6.95
N ASP A 119 -3.80 1.53 6.01
CA ASP A 119 -3.08 2.54 5.23
C ASP A 119 -3.72 3.92 5.20
N ASP A 120 -4.74 4.19 6.02
CA ASP A 120 -5.39 5.50 6.14
C ASP A 120 -4.47 6.53 6.83
N GLN A 121 -3.52 7.04 6.06
CA GLN A 121 -2.96 8.38 6.19
C GLN A 121 -3.40 9.15 4.93
N ASP A 122 -3.92 10.37 5.13
CA ASP A 122 -4.22 11.39 4.11
C ASP A 122 -5.69 11.73 3.80
N ASP A 123 -6.62 11.61 4.74
CA ASP A 123 -7.92 12.33 4.69
C ASP A 123 -8.00 13.49 5.70
N ASP A 124 -6.94 14.32 5.75
CA ASP A 124 -7.03 15.69 6.27
C ASP A 124 -7.28 16.72 5.14
N ASP A 125 -7.60 16.28 3.91
CA ASP A 125 -8.12 17.18 2.88
C ASP A 125 -9.63 17.42 3.03
N ALA A 126 -9.98 18.04 4.16
CA ALA A 126 -11.23 18.77 4.31
C ALA A 126 -11.21 20.04 3.44
N THR A 127 -11.03 19.91 2.13
CA THR A 127 -11.43 20.92 1.12
C THR A 127 -12.82 20.62 0.55
N GLY A 128 -13.68 19.97 1.34
CA GLY A 128 -15.12 20.19 1.27
C GLY A 128 -15.47 21.57 1.82
N SER A 129 -15.04 22.62 1.12
CA SER A 129 -15.45 24.01 1.37
C SER A 129 -16.99 24.04 1.43
N PRO A 130 -17.63 24.25 2.59
CA PRO A 130 -19.07 24.45 2.60
C PRO A 130 -19.30 25.75 1.86
N SER A 131 -19.90 25.69 0.67
CA SER A 131 -20.41 26.89 0.03
C SER A 131 -21.48 27.47 0.97
N PRO A 132 -21.31 28.67 1.56
CA PRO A 132 -22.43 29.36 2.17
C PRO A 132 -23.24 29.98 1.02
N THR A 133 -24.14 29.22 0.42
CA THR A 133 -25.28 29.84 -0.27
C THR A 133 -26.19 30.43 0.81
N GLY A 134 -26.01 31.71 1.09
CA GLY A 134 -26.85 32.48 1.99
C GLY A 134 -26.29 33.84 2.31
N SER A 135 -26.32 34.77 1.35
CA SER A 135 -26.22 36.21 1.65
C SER A 135 -27.35 36.62 2.60
N PRO A 136 -27.08 37.35 3.70
CA PRO A 136 -28.12 37.99 4.47
C PRO A 136 -28.52 39.30 3.77
N THR A 137 -29.79 39.46 3.43
CA THR A 137 -30.39 40.78 3.23
C THR A 137 -31.26 41.08 4.44
N ASP A 138 -30.79 42.03 5.25
CA ASP A 138 -31.53 42.68 6.32
C ASP A 138 -32.84 43.31 5.82
N GLY A 139 -33.92 43.12 6.58
CA GLY A 139 -35.24 43.67 6.27
C GLY A 139 -36.30 43.39 7.34
N THR A 140 -36.16 44.01 8.51
CA THR A 140 -37.20 44.45 9.47
C THR A 140 -38.66 43.96 9.35
N SER A 141 -39.09 43.14 10.35
CA SER A 141 -40.28 43.28 11.25
C SER A 141 -41.74 43.09 10.72
N PRO A 142 -42.76 42.71 11.54
CA PRO A 142 -42.84 41.92 12.79
C PRO A 142 -43.85 40.71 12.78
N SER A 143 -43.79 39.93 13.87
CA SER A 143 -44.61 38.80 14.44
C SER A 143 -46.16 38.83 14.30
N PRO A 144 -46.95 37.82 14.80
CA PRO A 144 -46.60 36.52 15.43
C PRO A 144 -47.47 35.31 15.00
N GLY A 145 -47.05 34.09 15.40
CA GLY A 145 -47.98 32.97 15.65
C GLY A 145 -47.47 31.61 15.18
N GLY A 146 -47.28 30.69 16.12
CA GLY A 146 -47.20 29.26 15.81
C GLY A 146 -46.17 28.49 16.61
N THR A 147 -46.63 27.95 17.74
CA THR A 147 -46.42 26.56 18.17
C THR A 147 -44.98 26.09 18.43
N GLU A 148 -44.72 25.88 19.71
CA GLU A 148 -43.62 25.13 20.28
C GLU A 148 -43.42 23.78 19.58
N SER A 149 -42.18 23.52 19.12
CA SER A 149 -41.73 22.19 18.73
C SER A 149 -40.41 21.91 19.45
N PRO A 150 -40.38 20.95 20.40
CA PRO A 150 -39.15 20.60 21.10
C PRO A 150 -38.39 19.51 20.33
N GLY A 151 -37.06 19.62 20.32
CA GLY A 151 -36.19 18.50 19.94
C GLY A 151 -35.37 18.74 18.67
N GLY A 152 -34.46 19.71 18.71
CA GLY A 152 -33.28 19.66 17.86
C GLY A 152 -32.40 18.49 18.31
N THR A 153 -32.61 17.31 17.73
CA THR A 153 -31.62 16.25 17.74
C THR A 153 -30.42 16.78 16.98
N GLY A 154 -29.36 17.14 17.71
CA GLY A 154 -28.07 17.38 17.10
C GLY A 154 -27.69 16.15 16.27
N SER A 155 -27.43 16.36 14.98
CA SER A 155 -26.71 15.38 14.19
C SER A 155 -25.36 15.16 14.88
N PRO A 156 -25.05 13.98 15.42
CA PRO A 156 -23.66 13.66 15.65
C PRO A 156 -23.01 13.57 14.27
N SER A 157 -22.13 14.51 13.96
CA SER A 157 -21.06 14.25 13.00
C SER A 157 -20.37 12.95 13.45
N PRO A 158 -20.20 11.94 12.58
CA PRO A 158 -19.46 10.74 12.94
C PRO A 158 -17.97 11.09 13.00
N SER A 159 -17.55 11.66 14.12
CA SER A 159 -16.16 11.67 14.54
C SER A 159 -15.87 10.27 15.13
N GLY A 160 -15.15 9.45 14.36
CA GLY A 160 -14.32 8.36 14.90
C GLY A 160 -15.00 7.12 15.48
N SER A 161 -16.19 6.71 15.05
CA SER A 161 -16.62 5.32 15.25
C SER A 161 -16.11 4.48 14.09
N ALA A 162 -14.91 3.92 14.26
CA ALA A 162 -14.44 2.85 13.40
C ALA A 162 -15.53 1.76 13.37
N GLY A 163 -16.15 1.55 12.21
CA GLY A 163 -16.94 0.35 11.98
C GLY A 163 -16.06 -0.88 12.25
N SER A 164 -16.68 -2.06 12.41
CA SER A 164 -15.92 -3.31 12.45
C SER A 164 -14.95 -3.37 11.26
N PRO A 165 -13.70 -3.85 11.44
CA PRO A 165 -12.76 -3.95 10.33
C PRO A 165 -13.37 -4.78 9.20
N LYS A 166 -13.13 -4.36 7.95
CA LYS A 166 -13.66 -5.03 6.76
C LYS A 166 -12.55 -5.37 5.79
N TRP A 167 -12.74 -6.50 5.12
CA TRP A 167 -12.04 -6.86 3.91
C TRP A 167 -12.86 -6.37 2.73
N VAL A 168 -12.23 -5.70 1.77
CA VAL A 168 -12.83 -5.35 0.47
C VAL A 168 -12.09 -6.11 -0.60
N ALA A 169 -12.83 -6.84 -1.41
CA ALA A 169 -12.29 -7.66 -2.48
C ALA A 169 -12.80 -7.18 -3.84
N GLU A 170 -11.93 -7.17 -4.83
CA GLU A 170 -12.33 -7.16 -6.24
C GLU A 170 -12.25 -8.59 -6.78
N VAL A 171 -13.39 -9.11 -7.26
CA VAL A 171 -13.49 -10.41 -7.89
C VAL A 171 -13.98 -10.24 -9.32
N VAL A 172 -13.19 -10.72 -10.27
CA VAL A 172 -13.37 -10.45 -11.71
C VAL A 172 -13.83 -11.70 -12.42
N GLU A 173 -14.93 -11.61 -13.15
CA GLU A 173 -15.42 -12.65 -14.05
C GLU A 173 -14.54 -12.79 -15.31
N GLU A 174 -14.70 -13.87 -16.08
CA GLU A 174 -13.88 -14.12 -17.28
C GLU A 174 -13.99 -13.02 -18.35
N ASP A 175 -15.14 -12.34 -18.42
CA ASP A 175 -15.36 -11.21 -19.34
C ASP A 175 -14.76 -9.87 -18.84
N GLY A 176 -14.14 -9.89 -17.66
CA GLY A 176 -13.56 -8.71 -17.02
C GLY A 176 -14.53 -7.91 -16.16
N THR A 177 -15.79 -8.35 -16.01
CA THR A 177 -16.74 -7.70 -15.07
C THR A 177 -16.24 -7.84 -13.64
N ALA A 178 -15.95 -6.71 -13.00
CA ALA A 178 -15.49 -6.65 -11.62
C ALA A 178 -16.68 -6.61 -10.65
N HIS A 179 -16.54 -7.31 -9.53
CA HIS A 179 -17.45 -7.25 -8.39
C HIS A 179 -16.69 -6.82 -7.14
N ASN A 180 -17.26 -5.86 -6.43
CA ASN A 180 -16.77 -5.44 -5.13
C ASN A 180 -17.50 -6.25 -4.05
N VAL A 181 -16.76 -7.05 -3.30
CA VAL A 181 -17.27 -7.87 -2.21
C VAL A 181 -16.71 -7.36 -0.89
N THR A 182 -17.57 -6.86 -0.02
CA THR A 182 -17.20 -6.42 1.32
C THR A 182 -17.49 -7.52 2.33
N ILE A 183 -16.50 -7.90 3.14
CA ILE A 183 -16.58 -8.97 4.13
C ILE A 183 -16.23 -8.42 5.50
N ASP A 184 -17.05 -8.72 6.50
CA ASP A 184 -16.75 -8.39 7.90
C ASP A 184 -15.51 -9.17 8.37
N ALA A 185 -14.43 -8.48 8.75
CA ALA A 185 -13.14 -9.09 9.10
C ALA A 185 -13.13 -9.76 10.49
N VAL A 186 -14.23 -9.70 11.23
CA VAL A 186 -14.40 -10.35 12.54
C VAL A 186 -15.20 -11.66 12.41
N THR A 187 -16.22 -11.68 11.56
CA THR A 187 -17.17 -12.79 11.41
C THR A 187 -16.96 -13.58 10.13
N GLY A 188 -16.42 -12.96 9.09
CA GLY A 188 -16.20 -13.53 7.76
C GLY A 188 -17.48 -13.59 6.92
N LYS A 189 -18.51 -12.85 7.30
CA LYS A 189 -19.76 -12.73 6.56
C LYS A 189 -19.62 -11.65 5.49
N VAL A 190 -20.15 -11.93 4.31
CA VAL A 190 -20.35 -10.91 3.27
C VAL A 190 -21.35 -9.88 3.81
N ILE A 191 -20.95 -8.62 3.79
CA ILE A 191 -21.75 -7.44 4.15
C ILE A 191 -22.43 -6.90 2.90
N ASP A 192 -21.68 -6.80 1.80
CA ASP A 192 -22.13 -6.27 0.53
C ASP A 192 -21.43 -7.00 -0.62
N SER A 193 -22.11 -7.16 -1.75
CA SER A 193 -21.58 -7.71 -2.98
C SER A 193 -22.34 -7.12 -4.15
N SER A 194 -21.63 -6.45 -5.04
CA SER A 194 -22.22 -5.88 -6.25
C SER A 194 -21.20 -5.74 -7.38
N PRO A 195 -21.63 -5.85 -8.64
CA PRO A 195 -20.79 -5.51 -9.77
C PRO A 195 -20.42 -4.02 -9.74
N ASP A 196 -19.23 -3.67 -10.21
CA ASP A 196 -18.86 -2.28 -10.44
C ASP A 196 -19.70 -1.70 -11.59
N ALA A 197 -20.69 -0.88 -11.23
CA ALA A 197 -21.63 -0.28 -12.17
C ALA A 197 -20.99 0.82 -13.03
N ASP A 198 -19.86 1.38 -12.60
CA ASP A 198 -19.16 2.46 -13.30
C ASP A 198 -18.06 1.92 -14.24
N GLN A 199 -17.90 0.60 -14.31
CA GLN A 199 -16.90 -0.06 -15.13
C GLN A 199 -17.20 0.06 -16.63
N SER A 200 -16.25 0.59 -17.40
CA SER A 200 -16.38 0.68 -18.86
C SER A 200 -15.99 -0.61 -19.57
N ASP A 201 -16.42 -0.79 -20.82
CA ASP A 201 -16.01 -1.94 -21.66
C ASP A 201 -14.49 -2.03 -21.82
N ALA A 202 -13.79 -0.89 -21.84
CA ALA A 202 -12.33 -0.85 -21.92
C ALA A 202 -11.68 -1.35 -20.62
N ASP A 203 -12.22 -0.97 -19.45
CA ASP A 203 -11.74 -1.46 -18.16
C ASP A 203 -12.00 -2.98 -18.01
N LYS A 204 -13.15 -3.47 -18.48
CA LYS A 204 -13.43 -4.92 -18.53
C LYS A 204 -12.39 -5.65 -19.37
N GLN A 205 -12.12 -5.15 -20.58
CA GLN A 205 -11.11 -5.76 -21.44
C GLN A 205 -9.71 -5.74 -20.82
N GLU A 206 -9.32 -4.65 -20.14
CA GLU A 206 -8.06 -4.56 -19.41
C GLU A 206 -7.96 -5.63 -18.32
N LEU A 207 -8.99 -5.77 -17.47
CA LEU A 207 -9.00 -6.77 -16.41
C LEU A 207 -9.03 -8.20 -16.96
N ALA A 208 -9.82 -8.48 -18.00
CA ALA A 208 -9.85 -9.79 -18.66
C ALA A 208 -8.47 -10.18 -19.21
N ASP A 209 -7.77 -9.23 -19.83
CA ASP A 209 -6.40 -9.43 -20.31
C ASP A 209 -5.43 -9.68 -19.16
N GLN A 210 -5.53 -8.95 -18.05
CA GLN A 210 -4.66 -9.13 -16.87
C GLN A 210 -4.86 -10.49 -16.21
N ILE A 211 -6.11 -10.87 -15.91
CA ILE A 211 -6.40 -12.18 -15.28
C ILE A 211 -6.03 -13.37 -16.18
N SER A 212 -5.99 -13.17 -17.50
CA SER A 212 -5.55 -14.20 -18.45
C SER A 212 -4.02 -14.41 -18.44
N LYS A 213 -3.25 -13.36 -18.11
CA LYS A 213 -1.78 -13.36 -18.06
C LYS A 213 -1.24 -13.79 -16.69
N ALA A 214 -2.01 -13.56 -15.63
CA ALA A 214 -1.65 -13.96 -14.27
C ALA A 214 -1.77 -15.48 -14.09
N THR A 215 -0.65 -16.20 -14.16
CA THR A 215 -0.64 -17.66 -13.96
C THR A 215 -0.45 -18.06 -12.50
N GLN A 216 0.09 -17.18 -11.66
CA GLN A 216 0.14 -17.35 -10.21
C GLN A 216 -1.17 -16.87 -9.59
N THR A 217 -1.67 -17.60 -8.59
CA THR A 217 -2.83 -17.18 -7.80
C THR A 217 -2.41 -16.19 -6.71
N PRO A 218 -3.34 -15.37 -6.19
CA PRO A 218 -3.04 -14.50 -5.06
C PRO A 218 -2.54 -15.27 -3.83
N GLN A 219 -3.06 -16.48 -3.56
CA GLN A 219 -2.56 -17.33 -2.45
C GLN A 219 -1.12 -17.80 -2.67
N GLN A 220 -0.71 -18.07 -3.91
CA GLN A 220 0.68 -18.43 -4.21
C GLN A 220 1.61 -17.24 -3.98
N ALA A 221 1.23 -16.04 -4.42
CA ALA A 221 2.00 -14.82 -4.17
C ALA A 221 2.08 -14.47 -2.68
N ALA A 222 0.95 -14.54 -1.96
CA ALA A 222 0.91 -14.38 -0.51
C ALA A 222 1.84 -15.36 0.22
N LYS A 223 1.88 -16.62 -0.23
CA LYS A 223 2.81 -17.63 0.30
C LYS A 223 4.28 -17.26 0.03
N VAL A 224 4.60 -16.83 -1.20
CA VAL A 224 5.97 -16.39 -1.55
C VAL A 224 6.43 -15.23 -0.66
N ALA A 225 5.58 -14.23 -0.46
CA ALA A 225 5.86 -13.08 0.42
C ALA A 225 6.04 -13.51 1.89
N THR A 226 5.15 -14.37 2.41
CA THR A 226 5.22 -14.80 3.81
C THR A 226 6.31 -15.83 4.12
N ASP A 227 6.73 -16.63 3.13
CA ASP A 227 7.93 -17.47 3.22
C ASP A 227 9.20 -16.61 3.31
N LYS A 228 9.22 -15.46 2.61
CA LYS A 228 10.33 -14.49 2.65
C LYS A 228 10.35 -13.69 3.95
N LYS A 229 9.20 -13.18 4.40
CA LYS A 229 9.02 -12.50 5.69
C LYS A 229 7.75 -12.99 6.40
N PRO A 230 7.88 -13.78 7.47
CA PRO A 230 6.73 -14.22 8.24
C PRO A 230 5.91 -13.05 8.80
N GLY A 231 4.61 -13.05 8.53
CA GLY A 231 3.72 -11.98 8.95
C GLY A 231 2.26 -12.26 8.61
N LYS A 232 1.41 -11.25 8.78
CA LYS A 232 0.00 -11.26 8.37
C LYS A 232 -0.12 -10.54 7.03
N VAL A 233 -0.69 -11.20 6.03
CA VAL A 233 -1.08 -10.53 4.78
C VAL A 233 -2.28 -9.64 5.08
N THR A 234 -2.17 -8.35 4.74
CA THR A 234 -3.21 -7.34 4.93
C THR A 234 -3.76 -6.78 3.62
N SER A 235 -3.02 -6.94 2.53
CA SER A 235 -3.50 -6.56 1.20
C SER A 235 -2.88 -7.48 0.15
N ILE A 236 -3.63 -7.77 -0.92
CA ILE A 236 -3.09 -8.27 -2.18
C ILE A 236 -3.77 -7.58 -3.36
N ALA A 237 -3.02 -7.17 -4.36
CA ALA A 237 -3.57 -6.55 -5.56
C ALA A 237 -2.82 -7.04 -6.81
N LEU A 238 -3.55 -7.34 -7.87
CA LEU A 238 -3.01 -7.55 -9.20
C LEU A 238 -2.80 -6.18 -9.85
N ASP A 239 -1.55 -5.81 -10.08
CA ASP A 239 -1.21 -4.50 -10.65
C ASP A 239 -0.02 -4.60 -11.61
N GLU A 240 0.28 -3.51 -12.31
CA GLU A 240 1.49 -3.35 -13.09
C GLU A 240 2.49 -2.49 -12.30
N ASN A 241 3.69 -3.02 -12.06
CA ASN A 241 4.75 -2.25 -11.39
C ASN A 241 5.31 -1.14 -12.30
N ASP A 242 6.27 -0.36 -11.78
CA ASP A 242 6.92 0.75 -12.51
C ASP A 242 7.57 0.36 -13.86
N SER A 243 7.81 -0.94 -14.08
CA SER A 243 8.34 -1.49 -15.34
C SER A 243 7.25 -2.04 -16.28
N ASN A 244 5.96 -1.84 -15.98
CA ASN A 244 4.80 -2.40 -16.68
C ASN A 244 4.81 -3.94 -16.69
N VAL A 245 5.32 -4.55 -15.61
CA VAL A 245 5.25 -6.00 -15.40
C VAL A 245 4.07 -6.28 -14.48
N LEU A 246 3.19 -7.20 -14.89
CA LEU A 246 2.07 -7.64 -14.08
C LEU A 246 2.59 -8.39 -12.84
N VAL A 247 2.22 -7.91 -11.66
CA VAL A 247 2.66 -8.40 -10.35
C VAL A 247 1.47 -8.55 -9.42
N TRP A 248 1.60 -9.45 -8.45
CA TRP A 248 0.84 -9.40 -7.22
C TRP A 248 1.60 -8.53 -6.23
N GLN A 249 1.05 -7.36 -5.91
CA GLN A 249 1.53 -6.53 -4.81
C GLN A 249 0.95 -7.10 -3.51
N VAL A 250 1.80 -7.49 -2.57
CA VAL A 250 1.39 -8.13 -1.30
C VAL A 250 1.88 -7.30 -0.12
N ASP A 251 0.96 -6.78 0.68
CA ASP A 251 1.31 -6.10 1.94
C ASP A 251 1.32 -7.11 3.10
N VAL A 252 2.46 -7.23 3.77
CA VAL A 252 2.68 -8.12 4.91
C VAL A 252 3.07 -7.32 6.15
N VAL A 253 2.28 -7.44 7.21
CA VAL A 253 2.59 -6.85 8.52
C VAL A 253 3.35 -7.86 9.37
N THR A 254 4.56 -7.50 9.78
CA THR A 254 5.41 -8.39 10.59
C THR A 254 5.22 -8.17 12.10
N LYS A 255 5.88 -8.98 12.93
CA LYS A 255 5.76 -8.93 14.41
C LYS A 255 6.18 -7.59 15.04
N ASP A 256 6.99 -6.81 14.34
CA ASP A 256 7.41 -5.47 14.75
C ASP A 256 6.42 -4.38 14.32
N TRP A 257 5.29 -4.78 13.73
CA TRP A 257 4.23 -3.92 13.21
C TRP A 257 4.62 -3.08 12.01
N LYS A 258 5.79 -3.31 11.41
CA LYS A 258 6.12 -2.75 10.11
C LYS A 258 5.36 -3.45 9.00
N LYS A 259 5.01 -2.69 7.98
CA LYS A 259 4.45 -3.21 6.73
C LYS A 259 5.57 -3.43 5.73
N THR A 260 5.60 -4.57 5.05
CA THR A 260 6.47 -4.79 3.89
C THR A 260 5.58 -5.09 2.70
N THR A 261 5.73 -4.30 1.64
CA THR A 261 5.10 -4.52 0.34
C THR A 261 6.04 -5.34 -0.53
N PHE A 262 5.53 -6.41 -1.13
CA PHE A 262 6.26 -7.25 -2.07
C PHE A 262 5.59 -7.23 -3.42
N ASP A 263 6.36 -6.99 -4.48
CA ASP A 263 5.89 -7.25 -5.84
C ASP A 263 6.31 -8.66 -6.24
N VAL A 264 5.34 -9.53 -6.52
CA VAL A 264 5.58 -10.90 -6.99
C VAL A 264 5.13 -11.02 -8.44
N ASP A 265 6.04 -11.35 -9.36
CA ASP A 265 5.72 -11.53 -10.78
C ASP A 265 4.50 -12.47 -10.94
N ALA A 266 3.40 -11.96 -11.50
CA ALA A 266 2.12 -12.65 -11.54
C ALA A 266 2.14 -13.87 -12.48
N ALA A 267 3.15 -13.98 -13.35
CA ALA A 267 3.36 -15.17 -14.16
C ALA A 267 4.38 -16.13 -13.52
N LYS A 268 5.52 -15.61 -13.06
CA LYS A 268 6.67 -16.44 -12.63
C LYS A 268 6.65 -16.81 -11.15
N GLY A 269 5.97 -16.05 -10.30
CA GLY A 269 5.95 -16.26 -8.84
C GLY A 269 7.23 -15.84 -8.14
N THR A 270 8.06 -15.02 -8.77
CA THR A 270 9.32 -14.51 -8.21
C THR A 270 9.14 -13.11 -7.68
N ILE A 271 9.70 -12.80 -6.50
CA ILE A 271 9.74 -11.44 -5.96
C ILE A 271 10.58 -10.57 -6.88
N THR A 272 10.00 -9.47 -7.37
CA THR A 272 10.65 -8.46 -8.21
C THR A 272 11.00 -7.20 -7.43
N ASP A 273 10.24 -6.87 -6.37
CA ASP A 273 10.51 -5.74 -5.48
C ASP A 273 10.13 -6.07 -4.03
N GLU A 274 10.78 -5.38 -3.08
CA GLU A 274 10.50 -5.45 -1.66
C GLU A 274 10.71 -4.07 -1.02
N GLN A 275 9.63 -3.48 -0.51
CA GLN A 275 9.65 -2.18 0.17
C GLN A 275 9.19 -2.33 1.63
N VAL A 276 9.99 -1.83 2.57
CA VAL A 276 9.60 -1.78 3.99
C VAL A 276 9.13 -0.37 4.32
N ASP A 277 7.95 -0.30 4.91
CA ASP A 277 7.42 0.89 5.56
C ASP A 277 7.92 0.91 7.01
N ASP A 278 8.69 1.93 7.35
CA ASP A 278 9.31 2.10 8.67
C ASP A 278 8.42 2.87 9.65
N ASP A 279 7.31 3.43 9.16
CA ASP A 279 6.35 4.22 9.92
C ASP A 279 5.35 3.35 10.71
#